data_AF-A0A6A6ZHA3-F1
#
_entry.id   AF-A0A6A6ZHA3-F1
#
_cell.length_a   1.000
_cell.length_b   1.000
_cell.length_c   1.000
_cell.angle_alpha   90.00
_cell.angle_beta   90.00
_cell.angle_gamma   90.00
#
_symmetry.space_group_name_H-M   'P 1'
#
loop_
_entity.id
_entity.type
_entity.pdbx_description
1 polymer ?
#
loop_
_entity_poly.entity_id
_entity_poly.type
_entity_poly.pdbx_seq_one_letter_code
_entity_poly.pdbx_strand_id
1 'polypeptide(L)'
;MGLAQHFHRTSAAPAHPTSTTNPMASLFWPLFASNFVLSALSIANLGLISSMVAFLLGQKHKVHSYRVDWPGAAFDLNVEPAHLWVDHGHTSNGVAGYGFFLGLFGMIVAWRVRKSARPSKLITALLILQILAVIFTLSALVFVFAVTNQTKDQHIRAPIAANNQGKNYPEFKWTPETWFKAVLDLPLADASRHDEIESKVTNMVAWRWMLIPILFADVIAFGVTTAAWRRQRRGSTTRANSANSIEK
;
A
#
# COMPACT_ATOMS: atom_id res chain seq x y z
N MET A 1 90.98 9.80 13.53
CA MET A 1 90.31 9.70 12.21
C MET A 1 88.98 9.01 12.42
N GLY A 2 87.88 9.76 12.49
CA GLY A 2 86.53 9.23 12.69
C GLY A 2 85.73 9.32 11.40
N LEU A 3 85.21 8.18 10.92
CA LEU A 3 84.33 8.08 9.75
C LEU A 3 82.87 8.15 10.24
N ALA A 4 82.19 9.24 9.94
CA ALA A 4 80.75 9.38 10.15
C ALA A 4 80.00 8.75 8.96
N GLN A 5 79.25 7.67 9.22
CA GLN A 5 78.31 7.09 8.26
C GLN A 5 77.00 7.90 8.26
N HIS A 6 76.72 8.56 7.15
CA HIS A 6 75.48 9.28 6.90
C HIS A 6 74.40 8.31 6.43
N PHE A 7 73.44 7.98 7.30
CA PHE A 7 72.24 7.22 6.93
C PHE A 7 71.26 8.13 6.17
N HIS A 8 71.05 7.86 4.88
CA HIS A 8 69.95 8.43 4.11
C HIS A 8 68.63 7.80 4.53
N ARG A 9 67.80 8.59 5.20
CA ARG A 9 66.41 8.25 5.55
C ARG A 9 65.54 8.54 4.33
N THR A 10 65.19 7.53 3.55
CA THR A 10 64.16 7.63 2.51
C THR A 10 62.81 7.90 3.18
N SER A 11 62.30 9.12 3.00
CA SER A 11 60.97 9.52 3.45
C SER A 11 59.92 8.83 2.58
N ALA A 12 59.12 7.94 3.18
CA ALA A 12 57.98 7.34 2.50
C ALA A 12 56.94 8.43 2.20
N ALA A 13 56.53 8.51 0.94
CA ALA A 13 55.48 9.44 0.50
C ALA A 13 54.17 9.18 1.29
N PRO A 14 53.43 10.23 1.68
CA PRO A 14 52.16 10.07 2.36
C PRO A 14 51.16 9.39 1.41
N ALA A 15 50.71 8.19 1.79
CA ALA A 15 49.61 7.52 1.11
C ALA A 15 48.36 8.39 1.22
N HIS A 16 47.89 8.93 0.09
CA HIS A 16 46.61 9.62 0.03
C HIS A 16 45.50 8.66 0.52
N PRO A 17 44.67 9.07 1.49
CA PRO A 17 43.51 8.27 1.87
C PRO A 17 42.53 8.27 0.70
N THR A 18 42.57 7.23 -0.13
CA THR A 18 41.50 6.93 -1.07
C THR A 18 40.23 6.71 -0.27
N SER A 19 39.34 7.70 -0.27
CA SER A 19 38.00 7.61 0.29
C SER A 19 37.25 6.50 -0.46
N THR A 20 37.30 5.29 0.08
CA THR A 20 36.56 4.16 -0.43
C THR A 20 35.11 4.36 -0.04
N THR A 21 34.38 5.16 -0.82
CA THR A 21 32.93 5.27 -0.71
C THR A 21 32.35 3.88 -0.84
N ASN A 22 31.83 3.35 0.27
CA ASN A 22 31.29 2.01 0.33
C ASN A 22 30.14 1.92 -0.69
N PRO A 23 30.27 1.18 -1.80
CA PRO A 23 29.31 1.25 -2.91
C PRO A 23 27.89 0.84 -2.48
N MET A 24 27.78 0.09 -1.38
CA MET A 24 26.54 -0.31 -0.72
C MET A 24 25.83 0.85 0.01
N ALA A 25 26.56 1.88 0.46
CA ALA A 25 25.96 3.05 1.11
C ALA A 25 25.09 3.86 0.14
N SER A 26 25.41 3.84 -1.16
CA SER A 26 24.59 4.48 -2.21
C SER A 26 23.22 3.82 -2.41
N LEU A 27 23.05 2.57 -1.95
CA LEU A 27 21.78 1.81 -2.06
C LEU A 27 20.83 2.08 -0.89
N PHE A 28 21.34 2.63 0.21
CA PHE A 28 20.54 2.88 1.41
C PHE A 28 19.35 3.79 1.13
N TRP A 29 19.61 4.97 0.58
CA TRP A 29 18.57 5.99 0.39
C TRP A 29 17.48 5.56 -0.59
N PRO A 30 17.79 5.01 -1.78
CA PRO A 30 16.75 4.51 -2.68
C PRO A 30 15.88 3.44 -2.03
N LEU A 31 16.49 2.44 -1.37
CA LEU A 31 15.75 1.36 -0.70
C LEU A 31 14.89 1.90 0.44
N PHE A 32 15.44 2.79 1.27
CA PHE A 32 14.72 3.35 2.40
C PHE A 32 13.54 4.19 1.93
N ALA A 33 13.77 5.13 0.99
CA ALA A 33 12.74 6.04 0.50
C ALA A 33 11.61 5.30 -0.22
N SER A 34 11.91 4.34 -1.10
CA SER A 34 10.86 3.60 -1.83
C SER A 34 9.97 2.78 -0.89
N ASN A 35 10.57 2.12 0.11
CA ASN A 35 9.83 1.31 1.07
C ASN A 35 9.11 2.16 2.13
N PHE A 36 9.63 3.34 2.47
CA PHE A 36 8.92 4.32 3.28
C PHE A 36 7.64 4.80 2.60
N VAL A 37 7.72 5.19 1.32
CA VAL A 37 6.55 5.61 0.54
C VAL A 37 5.51 4.50 0.44
N LEU A 38 5.94 3.27 0.14
CA LEU A 38 5.07 2.09 0.16
C LEU A 38 4.35 1.95 1.52
N SER A 39 5.10 2.01 2.61
CA SER A 39 4.56 1.90 3.97
C SER A 39 3.55 3.01 4.27
N ALA A 40 3.88 4.25 3.92
CA ALA A 40 3.07 5.44 4.21
C ALA A 40 1.74 5.44 3.44
N LEU A 41 1.78 5.12 2.14
CA LEU A 41 0.56 5.02 1.33
C LEU A 41 -0.33 3.87 1.80
N SER A 42 0.29 2.74 2.16
CA SER A 42 -0.43 1.56 2.62
C SER A 42 -1.14 1.80 3.96
N ILE A 43 -0.48 2.43 4.94
CA ILE A 43 -1.13 2.74 6.23
C ILE A 43 -2.22 3.81 6.09
N ALA A 44 -2.05 4.78 5.18
CA ALA A 44 -3.10 5.74 4.87
C ALA A 44 -4.34 5.05 4.29
N ASN A 45 -4.15 4.14 3.33
CA ASN A 45 -5.23 3.35 2.75
C ASN A 45 -5.93 2.46 3.80
N LEU A 46 -5.16 1.84 4.70
CA LEU A 46 -5.70 1.06 5.81
C LEU A 46 -6.58 1.93 6.74
N GLY A 47 -6.17 3.17 7.00
CA GLY A 47 -6.95 4.14 7.76
C GLY A 47 -8.29 4.49 7.10
N LEU A 48 -8.30 4.71 5.78
CA LEU A 48 -9.53 4.97 5.02
C LEU A 48 -10.49 3.78 5.05
N ILE A 49 -9.98 2.56 4.81
CA ILE A 49 -10.78 1.33 4.87
C ILE A 49 -11.32 1.10 6.28
N SER A 50 -10.50 1.33 7.32
CA SER A 50 -10.94 1.20 8.72
C SER A 50 -12.06 2.20 9.06
N SER A 51 -11.98 3.43 8.56
CA SER A 51 -13.03 4.45 8.71
C SER A 51 -14.33 4.02 8.02
N MET A 52 -14.25 3.39 6.85
CA MET A 52 -15.40 2.81 6.16
C MET A 52 -16.04 1.67 6.97
N VAL A 53 -15.25 0.73 7.48
CA VAL A 53 -15.77 -0.39 8.30
C VAL A 53 -16.44 0.14 9.56
N ALA A 54 -15.82 1.10 10.26
CA ALA A 54 -16.41 1.73 11.44
C ALA A 54 -17.74 2.43 11.11
N PHE A 55 -17.83 3.10 9.96
CA PHE A 55 -19.06 3.69 9.48
C PHE A 55 -20.15 2.63 9.23
N LEU A 56 -19.85 1.56 8.50
CA LEU A 56 -20.79 0.46 8.23
C LEU A 56 -21.36 -0.14 9.52
N LEU A 57 -20.49 -0.45 10.48
CA LEU A 57 -20.90 -0.95 11.79
C LEU A 57 -21.74 0.06 12.56
N GLY A 58 -21.38 1.35 12.48
CA GLY A 58 -22.16 2.44 13.06
C GLY A 58 -23.57 2.52 12.49
N GLN A 59 -23.72 2.41 11.16
CA GLN A 59 -25.02 2.39 10.51
C GLN A 59 -25.83 1.17 10.99
N LYS A 60 -25.25 -0.03 10.92
CA LYS A 60 -25.90 -1.30 11.30
C LYS A 60 -26.40 -1.33 12.74
N HIS A 61 -25.59 -0.84 13.69
CA HIS A 61 -25.84 -1.02 15.11
C HIS A 61 -26.48 0.18 15.81
N LYS A 62 -26.48 1.37 15.18
CA LYS A 62 -26.99 2.60 15.82
C LYS A 62 -28.04 3.34 15.00
N VAL A 63 -28.02 3.26 13.67
CA VAL A 63 -28.94 4.01 12.81
C VAL A 63 -30.12 3.15 12.37
N HIS A 64 -29.87 1.91 11.95
CA HIS A 64 -30.86 0.91 11.52
C HIS A 64 -31.68 1.27 10.28
N SER A 65 -32.19 2.49 10.14
CA SER A 65 -32.93 2.91 8.95
C SER A 65 -32.78 4.40 8.64
N TYR A 66 -32.91 4.75 7.37
CA TYR A 66 -33.03 6.12 6.89
C TYR A 66 -34.48 6.45 6.55
N ARG A 67 -34.96 7.61 7.00
CA ARG A 67 -36.26 8.13 6.59
C ARG A 67 -36.14 8.77 5.21
N VAL A 68 -36.93 8.29 4.25
CA VAL A 68 -36.98 8.79 2.88
C VAL A 68 -38.31 9.50 2.65
N ASP A 69 -38.25 10.78 2.31
CA ASP A 69 -39.42 11.63 2.02
C ASP A 69 -39.72 11.63 0.52
N TRP A 70 -40.13 10.45 0.02
CA TRP A 70 -40.46 10.29 -1.39
C TRP A 70 -41.77 11.01 -1.74
N PRO A 71 -41.88 11.64 -2.94
CA PRO A 71 -43.11 12.30 -3.37
C PRO A 71 -44.33 11.37 -3.25
N GLY A 72 -45.28 11.76 -2.40
CA GLY A 72 -46.55 11.05 -2.18
C GLY A 72 -46.55 10.04 -1.03
N ALA A 73 -45.41 9.54 -0.56
CA ALA A 73 -45.34 8.66 0.61
C ALA A 73 -43.91 8.57 1.16
N ALA A 74 -43.75 8.82 2.46
CA ALA A 74 -42.47 8.65 3.13
C ALA A 74 -42.35 7.24 3.72
N PHE A 75 -41.16 6.64 3.61
CA PHE A 75 -40.88 5.26 4.04
C PHE A 75 -39.50 5.14 4.69
N ASP A 76 -39.28 4.06 5.43
CA ASP A 76 -38.01 3.79 6.10
C ASP A 76 -37.20 2.76 5.29
N LEU A 77 -36.00 3.16 4.88
CA LEU A 77 -35.04 2.31 4.18
C LEU A 77 -34.05 1.73 5.19
N ASN A 78 -33.93 0.40 5.27
CA ASN A 78 -32.89 -0.22 6.10
C ASN A 78 -31.49 0.18 5.60
N VAL A 79 -30.56 0.43 6.53
CA VAL A 79 -29.20 0.92 6.24
C VAL A 79 -28.34 -0.06 5.44
N GLU A 80 -28.63 -1.35 5.51
CA GLU A 80 -27.91 -2.40 4.78
C GLU A 80 -28.80 -3.02 3.68
N PRO A 81 -28.27 -3.24 2.45
CA PRO A 81 -28.96 -4.01 1.43
C PRO A 81 -28.85 -5.51 1.73
N ALA A 82 -29.67 -6.33 1.06
CA ALA A 82 -29.67 -7.78 1.26
C ALA A 82 -28.39 -8.43 0.71
N HIS A 83 -27.79 -7.81 -0.30
CA HIS A 83 -26.64 -8.35 -1.02
C HIS A 83 -25.48 -7.35 -1.05
N LEU A 84 -24.93 -7.05 0.13
CA LEU A 84 -23.73 -6.23 0.26
C LEU A 84 -22.47 -7.10 0.00
N TRP A 85 -21.69 -6.72 -1.00
CA TRP A 85 -20.46 -7.39 -1.38
C TRP A 85 -19.25 -6.69 -0.75
N VAL A 86 -18.72 -7.27 0.33
CA VAL A 86 -17.63 -6.66 1.12
C VAL A 86 -16.24 -7.20 0.79
N ASP A 87 -16.13 -8.30 0.03
CA ASP A 87 -14.85 -8.98 -0.24
C ASP A 87 -13.81 -8.07 -0.90
N HIS A 88 -14.22 -7.18 -1.80
CA HIS A 88 -13.30 -6.22 -2.44
C HIS A 88 -12.65 -5.27 -1.41
N GLY A 89 -13.38 -4.88 -0.37
CA GLY A 89 -12.85 -4.13 0.77
C GLY A 89 -11.85 -4.96 1.59
N HIS A 90 -12.14 -6.25 1.81
CA HIS A 90 -11.22 -7.17 2.50
C HIS A 90 -9.93 -7.41 1.71
N THR A 91 -10.02 -7.58 0.39
CA THR A 91 -8.84 -7.72 -0.48
C THR A 91 -7.97 -6.47 -0.44
N SER A 92 -8.58 -5.28 -0.54
CA SER A 92 -7.85 -4.00 -0.44
C SER A 92 -7.21 -3.79 0.93
N ASN A 93 -7.88 -4.19 2.01
CA ASN A 93 -7.33 -4.20 3.36
C ASN A 93 -6.08 -5.12 3.43
N GLY A 94 -6.18 -6.32 2.85
CA GLY A 94 -5.05 -7.24 2.74
C GLY A 94 -3.83 -6.62 2.04
N VAL A 95 -4.04 -5.92 0.92
CA VAL A 95 -2.98 -5.19 0.22
C VAL A 95 -2.38 -4.09 1.10
N ALA A 96 -3.21 -3.27 1.74
CA ALA A 96 -2.76 -2.20 2.62
C ALA A 96 -1.96 -2.73 3.83
N GLY A 97 -2.43 -3.80 4.47
CA GLY A 97 -1.70 -4.46 5.54
C GLY A 97 -0.36 -5.02 5.07
N TYR A 98 -0.36 -5.73 3.94
CA TYR A 98 0.84 -6.32 3.36
C TYR A 98 1.89 -5.26 3.00
N GLY A 99 1.48 -4.21 2.27
CA GLY A 99 2.36 -3.12 1.85
C GLY A 99 2.95 -2.35 3.03
N PHE A 100 2.18 -2.13 4.11
CA PHE A 100 2.67 -1.49 5.32
C PHE A 100 3.82 -2.27 5.95
N PHE A 101 3.60 -3.55 6.30
CA PHE A 101 4.63 -4.36 6.94
C PHE A 101 5.82 -4.65 6.02
N LEU A 102 5.58 -4.83 4.71
CA LEU A 102 6.64 -5.02 3.75
C LEU A 102 7.51 -3.76 3.60
N GLY A 103 6.91 -2.57 3.60
CA GLY A 103 7.64 -1.30 3.61
C GLY A 103 8.50 -1.14 4.87
N LEU A 104 7.97 -1.45 6.05
CA LEU A 104 8.76 -1.49 7.29
C LEU A 104 9.95 -2.46 7.19
N PHE A 105 9.71 -3.67 6.69
CA PHE A 105 10.75 -4.66 6.47
C PHE A 105 11.82 -4.16 5.50
N GLY A 106 11.43 -3.54 4.38
CA GLY A 106 12.35 -2.98 3.41
C GLY A 106 13.23 -1.86 3.98
N MET A 107 12.68 -1.00 4.85
CA MET A 107 13.47 -0.01 5.58
C MET A 107 14.49 -0.68 6.51
N ILE A 108 14.13 -1.73 7.26
CA ILE A 108 15.07 -2.50 8.09
C ILE A 108 16.18 -3.11 7.24
N VAL A 109 15.86 -3.66 6.06
CA VAL A 109 16.84 -4.18 5.11
C VAL A 109 17.80 -3.09 4.65
N ALA A 110 17.30 -1.90 4.30
CA ALA A 110 18.15 -0.77 3.92
C ALA A 110 19.18 -0.43 5.02
N TRP A 111 18.73 -0.32 6.27
CA TRP A 111 19.60 -0.08 7.43
C TRP A 111 20.67 -1.16 7.62
N ARG A 112 20.32 -2.44 7.44
CA ARG A 112 21.28 -3.56 7.55
C ARG A 112 22.32 -3.55 6.44
N VAL A 113 21.91 -3.24 5.22
CA VAL A 113 22.79 -3.17 4.03
C VAL A 113 23.76 -2.01 4.13
N ARG A 114 23.35 -0.89 4.75
CA ARG A 114 24.25 0.24 5.04
C ARG A 114 25.43 -0.16 5.95
N LYS A 115 25.20 -1.03 6.93
CA LYS A 115 26.20 -1.42 7.94
C LYS A 115 27.10 -2.60 7.52
N SER A 116 26.74 -3.34 6.47
CA SER A 116 27.42 -4.58 6.10
C SER A 116 27.86 -4.56 4.64
N ALA A 117 29.14 -4.86 4.39
CA ALA A 117 29.67 -5.07 3.04
C ALA A 117 29.44 -6.50 2.51
N ARG A 118 28.76 -7.37 3.28
CA ARG A 118 28.52 -8.77 2.91
C ARG A 118 27.21 -8.93 2.13
N PRO A 119 27.13 -9.92 1.22
CA PRO A 119 25.89 -10.29 0.57
C PRO A 119 24.81 -10.63 1.62
N SER A 120 23.66 -9.94 1.55
CA SER A 120 22.51 -10.16 2.43
C SER A 120 21.48 -11.07 1.77
N LYS A 121 21.07 -12.13 2.48
CA LYS A 121 19.89 -12.96 2.12
C LYS A 121 18.59 -12.15 2.24
N LEU A 122 18.59 -11.08 3.03
CA LEU A 122 17.41 -10.24 3.25
C LEU A 122 17.02 -9.45 2.01
N ILE A 123 17.98 -9.03 1.16
CA ILE A 123 17.65 -8.37 -0.11
C ILE A 123 16.91 -9.35 -1.03
N THR A 124 17.33 -10.62 -1.08
CA THR A 124 16.63 -11.65 -1.86
C THR A 124 15.22 -11.91 -1.31
N ALA A 125 15.07 -12.00 0.02
CA ALA A 125 13.75 -12.16 0.64
C ALA A 125 12.84 -10.96 0.33
N LEU A 126 13.35 -9.73 0.49
CA LEU A 126 12.62 -8.50 0.15
C LEU A 126 12.19 -8.49 -1.32
N LEU A 127 13.07 -8.92 -2.23
CA LEU A 127 12.77 -9.00 -3.66
C LEU A 127 11.60 -9.94 -3.94
N ILE A 128 11.59 -11.13 -3.34
CA ILE A 128 10.52 -12.14 -3.49
C ILE A 128 9.20 -11.59 -2.93
N LEU A 129 9.23 -10.97 -1.75
CA LEU A 129 8.03 -10.41 -1.14
C LEU A 129 7.48 -9.23 -1.95
N GLN A 130 8.34 -8.39 -2.53
CA GLN A 130 7.90 -7.26 -3.37
C GLN A 130 7.30 -7.69 -4.70
N ILE A 131 7.81 -8.74 -5.35
CA ILE A 131 7.14 -9.25 -6.57
C ILE A 131 5.75 -9.83 -6.25
N LEU A 132 5.61 -10.50 -5.10
CA LEU A 132 4.30 -10.95 -4.61
C LEU A 132 3.38 -9.76 -4.28
N ALA A 133 3.93 -8.68 -3.71
CA ALA A 133 3.21 -7.43 -3.47
C ALA A 133 2.64 -6.86 -4.77
N VAL A 134 3.47 -6.69 -5.80
CA VAL A 134 3.06 -6.15 -7.10
C VAL A 134 1.91 -6.97 -7.70
N ILE A 135 2.03 -8.30 -7.70
CA ILE A 135 0.99 -9.19 -8.25
C ILE A 135 -0.29 -9.11 -7.42
N PHE A 136 -0.18 -9.08 -6.09
CA PHE A 136 -1.31 -9.01 -5.20
C PHE A 136 -2.05 -7.67 -5.33
N THR A 137 -1.33 -6.54 -5.32
CA THR A 137 -1.87 -5.20 -5.50
C THR A 137 -2.53 -5.06 -6.87
N LEU A 138 -1.92 -5.56 -7.94
CA LEU A 138 -2.51 -5.55 -9.27
C LEU A 138 -3.82 -6.36 -9.33
N SER A 139 -3.83 -7.55 -8.73
CA SER A 139 -5.03 -8.41 -8.68
C SER A 139 -6.15 -7.74 -7.89
N ALA A 140 -5.83 -7.15 -6.74
CA ALA A 140 -6.77 -6.39 -5.92
C ALA A 140 -7.32 -5.16 -6.65
N LEU A 141 -6.46 -4.42 -7.37
CA LEU A 141 -6.85 -3.26 -8.16
C LEU A 141 -7.88 -3.65 -9.22
N VAL A 142 -7.60 -4.70 -10.01
CA VAL A 142 -8.53 -5.20 -11.02
C VAL A 142 -9.83 -5.65 -10.38
N PHE A 143 -9.77 -6.43 -9.30
CA PHE A 143 -10.95 -6.95 -8.61
C PHE A 143 -11.84 -5.82 -8.06
N VAL A 144 -11.26 -4.86 -7.32
CA VAL A 144 -11.99 -3.74 -6.73
C VAL A 144 -12.65 -2.90 -7.81
N PHE A 145 -11.93 -2.50 -8.86
CA PHE A 145 -12.50 -1.69 -9.92
C PHE A 145 -13.55 -2.44 -10.73
N ALA A 146 -13.35 -3.73 -11.01
CA ALA A 146 -14.33 -4.53 -11.74
C ALA A 146 -15.64 -4.64 -10.97
N VAL A 147 -15.59 -4.99 -9.68
CA VAL A 147 -16.79 -5.13 -8.83
C VAL A 147 -17.50 -3.78 -8.67
N THR A 148 -16.78 -2.69 -8.36
CA THR A 148 -17.39 -1.36 -8.25
C THR A 148 -18.02 -0.90 -9.57
N ASN A 149 -17.38 -1.18 -10.72
CA ASN A 149 -17.93 -0.81 -12.03
C ASN A 149 -19.15 -1.64 -12.42
N GLN A 150 -19.24 -2.91 -12.01
CA GLN A 150 -20.42 -3.76 -12.24
C GLN A 150 -21.67 -3.26 -11.50
N THR A 151 -21.51 -2.46 -10.45
CA THR A 151 -22.60 -2.01 -9.58
C THR A 151 -22.84 -0.50 -9.60
N LYS A 152 -22.16 0.26 -10.47
CA LYS A 152 -22.14 1.74 -10.41
C LYS A 152 -23.41 2.43 -10.91
N ASP A 153 -24.14 1.82 -11.84
CA ASP A 153 -25.32 2.40 -12.49
C ASP A 153 -26.63 1.85 -11.88
N GLN A 154 -26.54 1.21 -10.71
CA GLN A 154 -27.69 0.67 -9.99
C GLN A 154 -28.29 1.77 -9.10
N HIS A 155 -29.62 1.89 -9.10
CA HIS A 155 -30.35 2.85 -8.26
C HIS A 155 -31.40 2.15 -7.41
N ILE A 156 -31.71 2.74 -6.25
CA ILE A 156 -32.76 2.23 -5.37
C ILE A 156 -34.12 2.59 -5.97
N ARG A 157 -34.96 1.59 -6.20
CA ARG A 157 -36.32 1.79 -6.70
C ARG A 157 -37.25 2.04 -5.52
N ALA A 158 -37.73 3.27 -5.39
CA ALA A 158 -38.58 3.69 -4.28
C ALA A 158 -39.82 2.79 -4.04
N PRO A 159 -40.57 2.33 -5.07
CA PRO A 159 -41.70 1.42 -4.83
C PRO A 159 -41.29 0.11 -4.16
N ILE A 160 -40.09 -0.39 -4.46
CA ILE A 160 -39.60 -1.66 -3.91
C ILE A 160 -39.05 -1.46 -2.51
N ALA A 161 -38.35 -0.35 -2.27
CA ALA A 161 -37.92 0.04 -0.94
C ALA A 161 -39.11 0.26 0.01
N ALA A 162 -40.13 1.00 -0.43
CA ALA A 162 -41.35 1.25 0.33
C ALA A 162 -42.14 -0.02 0.67
N ASN A 163 -42.16 -1.00 -0.24
CA ASN A 163 -42.83 -2.30 -0.02
C ASN A 163 -42.00 -3.27 0.85
N ASN A 164 -40.73 -2.98 1.11
CA ASN A 164 -39.82 -3.83 1.90
C ASN A 164 -39.37 -3.16 3.20
N GLN A 165 -40.20 -2.27 3.77
CA GLN A 165 -39.91 -1.63 5.06
C GLN A 165 -39.62 -2.66 6.16
N GLY A 166 -38.62 -2.36 6.99
CA GLY A 166 -38.15 -3.26 8.05
C GLY A 166 -37.34 -4.46 7.57
N LYS A 167 -37.06 -4.57 6.26
CA LYS A 167 -36.20 -5.60 5.67
C LYS A 167 -35.08 -4.96 4.86
N ASN A 168 -33.99 -5.71 4.66
CA ASN A 168 -32.91 -5.27 3.78
C ASN A 168 -33.42 -5.15 2.34
N TYR A 169 -32.98 -4.12 1.63
CA TYR A 169 -33.36 -3.90 0.23
C TYR A 169 -32.92 -5.10 -0.63
N PRO A 170 -33.84 -5.79 -1.33
CA PRO A 170 -33.57 -7.11 -1.89
C PRO A 170 -32.88 -7.08 -3.26
N GLU A 171 -32.90 -5.95 -3.97
CA GLU A 171 -32.45 -5.93 -5.37
C GLU A 171 -30.98 -5.61 -5.51
N PHE A 172 -30.41 -6.18 -6.57
CA PHE A 172 -29.04 -5.99 -7.01
C PHE A 172 -27.99 -6.43 -5.98
N LYS A 173 -26.73 -6.42 -6.40
CA LYS A 173 -25.57 -6.61 -5.52
C LYS A 173 -24.86 -5.28 -5.42
N TRP A 174 -24.45 -4.91 -4.21
CA TRP A 174 -23.90 -3.59 -3.96
C TRP A 174 -22.51 -3.66 -3.36
N THR A 175 -21.63 -2.77 -3.77
CA THR A 175 -20.47 -2.40 -2.93
C THR A 175 -20.93 -1.37 -1.89
N PRO A 176 -20.22 -1.18 -0.75
CA PRO A 176 -20.49 -0.06 0.14
C PRO A 176 -20.52 1.28 -0.61
N GLU A 177 -19.56 1.51 -1.52
CA GLU A 177 -19.50 2.76 -2.32
C GLU A 177 -20.78 2.97 -3.12
N THR A 178 -21.22 1.97 -3.90
CA THR A 178 -22.37 2.13 -4.80
C THR A 178 -23.70 2.10 -4.06
N TRP A 179 -23.79 1.37 -2.95
CA TRP A 179 -24.96 1.40 -2.08
C TRP A 179 -25.22 2.81 -1.55
N PHE A 180 -24.22 3.42 -0.92
CA PHE A 180 -24.41 4.74 -0.32
C PHE A 180 -24.55 5.86 -1.35
N LYS A 181 -23.98 5.72 -2.55
CA LYS A 181 -24.32 6.61 -3.67
C LYS A 181 -25.81 6.54 -4.01
N ALA A 182 -26.36 5.33 -4.15
CA ALA A 182 -27.78 5.17 -4.43
C ALA A 182 -28.68 5.62 -3.26
N VAL A 183 -28.20 5.56 -2.02
CA VAL A 183 -28.90 6.15 -0.85
C VAL A 183 -28.92 7.68 -0.94
N LEU A 184 -27.82 8.31 -1.37
CA LEU A 184 -27.72 9.76 -1.54
C LEU A 184 -28.60 10.31 -2.67
N ASP A 185 -28.98 9.47 -3.64
CA ASP A 185 -29.93 9.81 -4.71
C ASP A 185 -31.38 9.92 -4.18
N LEU A 186 -31.66 9.42 -2.98
CA LEU A 186 -32.99 9.48 -2.37
C LEU A 186 -33.20 10.79 -1.61
N PRO A 187 -34.43 11.30 -1.52
CA PRO A 187 -34.76 12.45 -0.67
C PRO A 187 -34.75 12.04 0.81
N LEU A 188 -33.57 12.03 1.43
CA LEU A 188 -33.44 11.75 2.86
C LEU A 188 -34.03 12.88 3.69
N ALA A 189 -34.80 12.54 4.73
CA ALA A 189 -35.43 13.52 5.61
C ALA A 189 -34.43 14.33 6.46
N ASP A 190 -33.29 13.72 6.78
CA ASP A 190 -32.24 14.33 7.61
C ASP A 190 -31.05 14.75 6.74
N ALA A 191 -30.91 16.06 6.51
CA ALA A 191 -29.82 16.64 5.73
C ALA A 191 -28.45 16.38 6.37
N SER A 192 -28.34 16.35 7.70
CA SER A 192 -27.06 16.09 8.38
C SER A 192 -26.57 14.66 8.13
N ARG A 193 -27.50 13.71 7.97
CA ARG A 193 -27.19 12.33 7.60
C ARG A 193 -26.77 12.22 6.14
N HIS A 194 -27.41 12.99 5.27
CA HIS A 194 -27.00 13.07 3.87
C HIS A 194 -25.54 13.53 3.75
N ASP A 195 -25.18 14.62 4.42
CA ASP A 195 -23.80 15.15 4.44
C ASP A 195 -22.79 14.13 5.05
N GLU A 196 -23.18 13.45 6.14
CA GLU A 196 -22.35 12.40 6.76
C GLU A 196 -22.07 11.26 5.76
N ILE A 197 -23.11 10.78 5.09
CA ILE A 197 -23.01 9.70 4.10
C ILE A 197 -22.15 10.17 2.91
N GLU A 198 -22.34 11.39 2.41
CA GLU A 198 -21.55 11.95 1.29
C GLU A 198 -20.05 11.99 1.62
N SER A 199 -19.70 12.48 2.82
CA SER A 199 -18.32 12.48 3.30
C SER A 199 -17.73 11.06 3.34
N LYS A 200 -18.52 10.07 3.78
CA LYS A 200 -18.07 8.67 3.86
C LYS A 200 -17.96 8.00 2.49
N VAL A 201 -18.85 8.33 1.55
CA VAL A 201 -18.72 7.92 0.15
C VAL A 201 -17.44 8.48 -0.46
N THR A 202 -17.09 9.73 -0.16
CA THR A 202 -15.82 10.34 -0.60
C THR A 202 -14.62 9.53 -0.12
N ASN A 203 -14.62 9.11 1.15
CA ASN A 203 -13.57 8.21 1.67
C ASN A 203 -13.56 6.84 0.98
N MET A 204 -14.73 6.30 0.63
CA MET A 204 -14.85 5.03 -0.10
C MET A 204 -14.22 5.11 -1.49
N VAL A 205 -14.51 6.19 -2.21
CA VAL A 205 -13.89 6.50 -3.51
C VAL A 205 -12.38 6.66 -3.33
N ALA A 206 -11.94 7.42 -2.32
CA ALA A 206 -10.53 7.69 -2.08
C ALA A 206 -9.71 6.41 -1.86
N TRP A 207 -10.16 5.48 -1.00
CA TRP A 207 -9.40 4.25 -0.76
C TRP A 207 -9.33 3.36 -2.00
N ARG A 208 -10.40 3.31 -2.82
CA ARG A 208 -10.38 2.57 -4.09
C ARG A 208 -9.29 3.11 -5.00
N TRP A 209 -9.20 4.43 -5.14
CA TRP A 209 -8.18 5.07 -5.98
C TRP A 209 -6.77 4.99 -5.38
N MET A 210 -6.62 4.89 -4.06
CA MET A 210 -5.32 4.71 -3.39
C MET A 210 -4.59 3.41 -3.77
N LEU A 211 -5.27 2.40 -4.32
CA LEU A 211 -4.61 1.21 -4.86
C LEU A 211 -3.67 1.52 -6.03
N ILE A 212 -3.95 2.55 -6.82
CA ILE A 212 -3.08 2.97 -7.95
C ILE A 212 -1.72 3.49 -7.46
N PRO A 213 -1.63 4.51 -6.58
CA PRO A 213 -0.35 4.97 -6.07
C PRO A 213 0.38 3.89 -5.25
N ILE A 214 -0.34 2.99 -4.55
CA ILE A 214 0.29 1.83 -3.89
C ILE A 214 0.94 0.90 -4.93
N LEU A 215 0.26 0.59 -6.04
CA LEU A 215 0.83 -0.23 -7.11
C LEU A 215 2.11 0.40 -7.69
N PHE A 216 2.12 1.71 -7.90
CA PHE A 216 3.33 2.41 -8.34
C PHE A 216 4.45 2.32 -7.31
N ALA A 217 4.14 2.48 -6.02
CA ALA A 217 5.11 2.34 -4.95
C ALA A 217 5.68 0.91 -4.88
N ASP A 218 4.85 -0.13 -5.04
CA ASP A 218 5.28 -1.52 -5.12
C ASP A 218 6.24 -1.75 -6.29
N VAL A 219 5.90 -1.26 -7.49
CA VAL A 219 6.74 -1.41 -8.69
C VAL A 219 8.08 -0.67 -8.52
N ILE A 220 8.06 0.54 -7.97
CA ILE A 220 9.29 1.31 -7.70
C ILE A 220 10.15 0.59 -6.66
N ALA A 221 9.56 0.16 -5.53
CA ALA A 221 10.28 -0.55 -4.48
C ALA A 221 10.89 -1.86 -5.00
N PHE A 222 10.14 -2.62 -5.80
CA PHE A 222 10.63 -3.81 -6.48
C PHE A 222 11.80 -3.51 -7.44
N GLY A 223 11.68 -2.46 -8.26
CA GLY A 223 12.73 -2.03 -9.19
C GLY A 223 14.02 -1.63 -8.47
N VAL A 224 13.90 -0.86 -7.39
CA VAL A 224 15.03 -0.45 -6.54
C VAL A 224 15.70 -1.67 -5.89
N THR A 225 14.92 -2.59 -5.32
CA THR A 225 15.45 -3.82 -4.73
C THR A 225 16.11 -4.72 -5.76
N THR A 226 15.55 -4.81 -6.97
CA THR A 226 16.15 -5.55 -8.09
C THR A 226 17.52 -4.96 -8.46
N ALA A 227 17.63 -3.63 -8.54
CA ALA A 227 18.90 -2.96 -8.79
C ALA A 227 19.92 -3.22 -7.67
N ALA A 228 19.49 -3.13 -6.41
CA ALA A 228 20.32 -3.43 -5.24
C ALA A 228 20.83 -4.88 -5.25
N TRP A 229 19.94 -5.83 -5.53
CA TRP A 229 20.24 -7.25 -5.63
C TRP A 229 21.24 -7.55 -6.76
N ARG A 230 21.07 -6.95 -7.94
CA ARG A 230 22.00 -7.08 -9.07
C ARG A 230 23.40 -6.55 -8.72
N ARG A 231 23.48 -5.38 -8.07
CA ARG A 231 24.77 -4.80 -7.63
C ARG A 231 25.47 -5.67 -6.61
N GLN A 232 24.73 -6.21 -5.64
CA GLN A 232 25.26 -7.13 -4.64
C GLN A 232 25.86 -8.41 -5.27
N ARG A 233 25.20 -8.97 -6.29
CA ARG A 233 25.72 -10.14 -7.01
C ARG A 233 27.00 -9.82 -7.77
N ARG A 234 27.05 -8.69 -8.50
CA ARG A 234 28.26 -8.27 -9.23
C ARG A 234 29.48 -8.10 -8.31
N GLY A 235 29.30 -7.44 -7.16
CA GLY A 235 30.40 -7.24 -6.20
C GLY A 235 30.92 -8.54 -5.56
N SER A 236 30.07 -9.58 -5.47
CA SER A 236 30.47 -10.89 -4.95
C SER A 236 31.38 -11.63 -5.94
N THR A 237 31.08 -11.54 -7.24
CA THR A 237 31.88 -12.17 -8.31
C THR A 237 33.28 -11.54 -8.42
N THR A 238 33.38 -10.21 -8.36
CA THR A 238 34.68 -9.51 -8.45
C THR A 238 35.63 -9.89 -7.31
N ARG A 239 35.11 -10.05 -6.08
CA ARG A 239 35.91 -10.41 -4.91
C ARG A 239 36.42 -11.86 -4.95
N ALA A 240 35.63 -12.78 -5.49
CA ALA A 240 36.04 -14.16 -5.67
C ALA A 240 37.19 -14.29 -6.70
N ASN A 241 37.12 -13.53 -7.80
CA ASN A 241 38.17 -13.55 -8.83
C ASN A 241 39.50 -12.93 -8.36
N SER A 242 39.45 -11.92 -7.49
CA SER A 242 40.65 -11.27 -6.94
C SER A 242 41.32 -12.07 -5.81
N ALA A 243 40.55 -12.89 -5.06
CA ALA A 243 41.14 -13.84 -4.12
C ALA A 243 41.96 -14.91 -4.85
N ASN A 244 41.47 -15.40 -6.00
CA ASN A 244 42.13 -16.44 -6.78
C ASN A 244 43.37 -15.95 -7.56
N SER A 245 43.58 -14.64 -7.71
CA SER A 245 44.75 -14.10 -8.43
C SER A 245 45.97 -13.86 -7.57
N ILE A 246 45.85 -13.93 -6.23
CA ILE A 246 46.96 -13.73 -5.29
C ILE A 246 47.68 -15.06 -4.97
N GLU A 247 47.06 -16.20 -5.25
CA GLU A 247 47.64 -17.54 -5.00
C GLU A 247 48.39 -18.15 -6.21
N LYS A 248 48.75 -17.36 -7.22
CA LYS A 248 49.58 -17.80 -8.35
C LYS A 248 50.85 -16.98 -8.44
#